data_AF-A0A5P6VN66-F1
#
_entry.id   AF-A0A5P6VN66-F1
#
_cell.length_a   1.000
_cell.length_b   1.000
_cell.length_c   1.000
_cell.angle_alpha   90.00
_cell.angle_beta   90.00
_cell.angle_gamma   90.00
#
_symmetry.space_group_name_H-M   'P 1'
#
loop_
_entity.id
_entity.type
_entity.pdbx_description
1 polymer ?
#
loop_
_entity_poly.entity_id
_entity_poly.type
_entity_poly.pdbx_seq_one_letter_code
_entity_poly.pdbx_strand_id
1 'polypeptide(L)'
;MIYIELSDESKLLSVVGLNGTKLNGHKAYKYGGVYYILTSNLDEVNQLIDDKKAWIIIDMKQLDEQTQTIFERCDNRIVIGPLSPWCKSEYYEFVELKIKNNTRINQVLYCSRTIQNRKENDSHRRILGCNIYTIPCIEDPFLLKEQEFETLLKILQ
;
A
#
# COMPACT_ATOMS: atom_id res chain seq x y z
N MET A 1 -6.44 -4.73 -13.78
CA MET A 1 -5.77 -4.38 -12.51
C MET A 1 -5.44 -5.68 -11.79
N ILE A 2 -4.29 -5.72 -11.14
CA ILE A 2 -3.83 -6.85 -10.34
C ILE A 2 -3.65 -6.36 -8.91
N TYR A 3 -4.17 -7.12 -7.95
CA TYR A 3 -3.90 -6.95 -6.53
C TYR A 3 -3.08 -8.14 -6.05
N ILE A 4 -1.95 -7.88 -5.41
CA ILE A 4 -1.08 -8.89 -4.85
C ILE A 4 -1.11 -8.75 -3.33
N GLU A 5 -1.61 -9.76 -2.63
CA GLU A 5 -1.42 -9.86 -1.18
C GLU A 5 -0.11 -10.61 -0.94
N LEU A 6 0.94 -9.87 -0.59
CA LEU A 6 2.27 -10.42 -0.33
C LEU A 6 2.34 -10.91 1.12
N SER A 7 1.92 -12.15 1.33
CA SER A 7 1.87 -12.78 2.66
C SER A 7 1.85 -14.30 2.59
N ASP A 8 2.45 -14.95 3.59
CA ASP A 8 2.33 -16.40 3.79
C ASP A 8 0.92 -16.82 4.22
N GLU A 9 0.19 -15.90 4.86
CA GLU A 9 -1.15 -16.12 5.39
C GLU A 9 -2.12 -15.10 4.77
N SER A 10 -2.87 -15.54 3.77
CA SER A 10 -3.82 -14.66 3.09
C SER A 10 -5.07 -14.42 3.91
N LYS A 11 -5.40 -13.15 4.13
CA LYS A 11 -6.67 -12.70 4.71
C LYS A 11 -7.78 -12.65 3.66
N LEU A 12 -7.43 -12.60 2.37
CA LEU A 12 -8.39 -12.52 1.27
C LEU A 12 -8.85 -13.88 0.75
N LEU A 13 -8.17 -14.97 1.10
CA LEU A 13 -8.51 -16.31 0.59
C LEU A 13 -9.97 -16.71 0.87
N SER A 14 -10.50 -16.37 2.05
CA SER A 14 -11.90 -16.61 2.41
C SER A 14 -12.90 -15.82 1.56
N VAL A 15 -12.47 -14.70 0.99
CA VAL A 15 -13.30 -13.79 0.18
C VAL A 15 -13.26 -14.19 -1.30
N VAL A 16 -12.07 -14.50 -1.83
CA VAL A 16 -11.88 -14.71 -3.28
C VAL A 16 -11.68 -16.18 -3.69
N GLY A 17 -11.51 -17.08 -2.72
CA GLY A 17 -11.04 -18.46 -2.94
C GLY A 17 -11.92 -19.32 -3.86
N LEU A 18 -13.21 -19.00 -3.98
CA LEU A 18 -14.14 -19.73 -4.86
C LEU A 18 -14.01 -19.34 -6.34
N ASN A 19 -13.37 -18.21 -6.66
CA ASN A 19 -13.27 -17.66 -8.02
C ASN A 19 -11.89 -17.88 -8.65
N GLY A 20 -11.34 -19.09 -8.50
CA GLY A 20 -10.02 -19.46 -9.00
C GLY A 20 -9.89 -19.34 -10.52
N THR A 21 -8.76 -18.82 -10.99
CA THR A 21 -8.40 -18.65 -12.40
C THR A 21 -6.87 -18.72 -12.56
N LYS A 22 -6.39 -18.55 -13.80
CA LYS A 22 -4.98 -18.27 -14.09
C LYS A 22 -4.81 -16.91 -14.73
N LEU A 23 -3.71 -16.23 -14.42
CA LEU A 23 -3.27 -15.00 -15.08
C LEU A 23 -1.82 -15.19 -15.50
N ASN A 24 -1.53 -15.23 -16.80
CA ASN A 24 -0.18 -15.46 -17.34
C ASN A 24 0.55 -16.69 -16.76
N GLY A 25 -0.20 -17.74 -16.42
CA GLY A 25 0.35 -18.96 -15.79
C GLY A 25 0.34 -18.95 -14.27
N HIS A 26 0.17 -17.79 -13.64
CA HIS A 26 0.07 -17.64 -12.18
C HIS A 26 -1.31 -18.00 -11.66
N LYS A 27 -1.37 -18.59 -10.46
CA LYS A 27 -2.64 -18.84 -9.76
C LYS A 27 -3.23 -17.50 -9.32
N ALA A 28 -4.45 -17.23 -9.74
CA ALA A 28 -5.14 -15.98 -9.40
C ALA A 28 -6.61 -16.24 -9.04
N TYR A 29 -7.27 -15.23 -8.52
CA TYR A 29 -8.70 -15.24 -8.23
C TYR A 29 -9.35 -13.98 -8.80
N LYS A 30 -10.49 -14.10 -9.47
CA LYS A 30 -11.16 -12.96 -10.09
C LYS A 30 -12.36 -12.51 -9.28
N TYR A 31 -12.36 -11.26 -8.82
CA TYR A 31 -13.48 -10.68 -8.08
C TYR A 31 -13.57 -9.18 -8.35
N GLY A 32 -14.78 -8.64 -8.56
CA GLY A 32 -14.98 -7.20 -8.79
C GLY A 32 -14.21 -6.59 -9.97
N GLY A 33 -13.86 -7.38 -10.99
CA GLY A 33 -13.02 -6.93 -12.12
C GLY A 33 -11.51 -6.87 -11.83
N VAL A 34 -11.09 -7.32 -10.66
CA VAL A 34 -9.69 -7.37 -10.20
C VAL A 34 -9.19 -8.81 -10.20
N TYR A 35 -7.92 -8.99 -10.57
CA TYR A 35 -7.21 -10.25 -10.37
C TYR A 35 -6.43 -10.20 -9.06
N TYR A 36 -6.76 -11.06 -8.12
CA TYR A 36 -6.09 -11.22 -6.84
C TYR A 36 -5.07 -12.35 -6.93
N ILE A 37 -3.83 -12.07 -6.55
CA ILE A 37 -2.75 -13.04 -6.43
C ILE A 37 -2.35 -13.08 -4.96
N LEU A 38 -2.44 -14.26 -4.36
CA LEU A 38 -2.21 -14.47 -2.94
C LEU A 38 -0.95 -15.31 -2.83
N THR A 39 0.19 -14.68 -2.53
CA THR A 39 1.50 -15.33 -2.61
C THR A 39 2.48 -14.72 -1.62
N SER A 40 3.45 -15.50 -1.16
CA SER A 40 4.65 -14.99 -0.48
C SER A 40 5.90 -15.09 -1.36
N ASN A 41 5.75 -15.55 -2.60
CA ASN A 41 6.86 -15.76 -3.51
C ASN A 41 7.25 -14.45 -4.22
N LEU A 42 8.39 -13.89 -3.84
CA LEU A 42 8.93 -12.65 -4.41
C LEU A 42 9.30 -12.77 -5.89
N ASP A 43 9.72 -13.95 -6.35
CA ASP A 43 10.06 -14.17 -7.77
C ASP A 43 8.81 -14.10 -8.65
N GLU A 44 7.69 -14.64 -8.16
CA GLU A 44 6.39 -14.53 -8.82
C GLU A 44 5.94 -13.06 -8.90
N VAL A 45 6.10 -12.30 -7.82
CA VAL A 45 5.79 -10.86 -7.83
C VAL A 45 6.68 -10.11 -8.82
N ASN A 46 7.98 -10.39 -8.85
CA ASN A 46 8.91 -9.77 -9.80
C ASN A 46 8.53 -10.04 -11.26
N GLN A 47 8.17 -11.29 -11.59
CA GLN A 47 7.71 -11.67 -12.93
C GLN A 47 6.44 -10.91 -13.34
N LEU A 48 5.50 -10.72 -12.39
CA LEU A 48 4.27 -9.98 -12.62
C LEU A 48 4.54 -8.47 -12.84
N ILE A 49 5.48 -7.89 -12.10
CA ILE A 49 5.89 -6.48 -12.28
C ILE A 49 6.55 -6.29 -13.65
N ASP A 50 7.35 -7.25 -14.11
CA ASP A 50 8.02 -7.19 -15.41
C ASP A 50 7.03 -7.24 -16.59
N ASP A 51 5.87 -7.89 -16.42
CA ASP A 51 4.77 -7.83 -17.37
C ASP A 51 4.00 -6.51 -17.23
N LYS A 52 4.56 -5.41 -17.76
CA LYS A 52 4.08 -4.01 -17.64
C LYS A 52 2.68 -3.69 -18.23
N LYS A 53 1.77 -4.67 -18.33
CA LYS A 53 0.45 -4.54 -18.98
C LYS A 53 -0.71 -4.24 -18.03
N ALA A 54 -0.44 -3.97 -16.75
CA ALA A 54 -1.49 -3.69 -15.78
C ALA A 54 -1.05 -2.72 -14.69
N TRP A 55 -2.03 -2.03 -14.09
CA TRP A 55 -1.89 -1.43 -12.77
C TRP A 55 -1.82 -2.54 -11.73
N ILE A 56 -0.74 -2.54 -10.92
CA ILE A 56 -0.47 -3.53 -9.88
C ILE A 56 -0.49 -2.83 -8.53
N ILE A 57 -1.28 -3.35 -7.60
CA ILE A 57 -1.28 -2.97 -6.19
C ILE A 57 -0.63 -4.12 -5.43
N ILE A 58 0.39 -3.82 -4.63
CA ILE A 58 1.08 -4.79 -3.80
C ILE A 58 0.82 -4.42 -2.35
N ASP A 59 0.04 -5.26 -1.67
CA ASP A 59 -0.23 -5.16 -0.25
C ASP A 59 0.81 -5.97 0.51
N MET A 60 1.73 -5.27 1.16
CA MET A 60 2.88 -5.85 1.82
C MET A 60 2.62 -5.94 3.32
N LYS A 61 2.63 -7.16 3.88
CA LYS A 61 2.44 -7.36 5.33
C LYS A 61 3.52 -6.65 6.16
N GLN A 62 4.76 -6.66 5.69
CA GLN A 62 5.91 -6.03 6.34
C GLN A 62 6.93 -5.55 5.32
N LEU A 63 7.77 -4.60 5.72
CA LEU A 63 8.93 -4.14 4.96
C LEU A 63 10.21 -4.58 5.67
N ASP A 64 10.80 -5.64 5.17
CA ASP A 64 12.06 -6.25 5.59
C ASP A 64 13.08 -6.24 4.44
N GLU A 65 14.26 -6.84 4.66
CA GLU A 65 15.32 -6.87 3.65
C GLU A 65 14.91 -7.58 2.35
N GLN A 66 14.06 -8.60 2.42
CA GLN A 66 13.65 -9.36 1.24
C GLN A 66 12.64 -8.56 0.41
N THR A 67 11.64 -8.02 1.10
CA THR A 67 10.53 -7.27 0.52
C THR A 67 10.92 -5.85 0.09
N GLN A 68 12.02 -5.31 0.62
CA GLN A 68 12.61 -4.02 0.22
C GLN A 68 12.80 -3.91 -1.30
N THR A 69 13.24 -5.00 -1.95
CA THR A 69 13.46 -5.01 -3.40
C THR A 69 12.18 -4.78 -4.19
N ILE A 70 11.05 -5.37 -3.77
CA ILE A 70 9.74 -5.14 -4.37
C ILE A 70 9.29 -3.69 -4.11
N PHE A 71 9.44 -3.22 -2.88
CA PHE A 71 9.07 -1.87 -2.48
C PHE A 71 9.78 -0.79 -3.31
N GLU A 72 11.05 -0.99 -3.61
CA GLU A 72 11.86 -0.08 -4.44
C GLU A 72 11.44 -0.07 -5.91
N ARG A 73 10.86 -1.17 -6.42
CA ARG A 73 10.37 -1.26 -7.80
C ARG A 73 9.03 -0.56 -8.03
N CYS A 74 8.28 -0.26 -6.97
CA CYS A 74 6.99 0.43 -7.08
C CYS A 74 7.15 1.89 -7.50
N ASP A 75 6.35 2.34 -8.47
CA ASP A 75 6.34 3.75 -8.88
C ASP A 75 5.80 4.67 -7.78
N ASN A 76 4.75 4.22 -7.11
CA ASN A 76 4.09 4.91 -6.00
C ASN A 76 4.12 4.03 -4.75
N ARG A 77 4.35 4.66 -3.58
CA ARG A 77 4.46 3.95 -2.31
C ARG A 77 3.51 4.58 -1.30
N ILE A 78 2.67 3.76 -0.68
CA ILE A 78 1.72 4.20 0.34
C ILE A 78 2.05 3.48 1.63
N VAL A 79 2.26 4.24 2.71
CA VAL A 79 2.47 3.71 4.05
C VAL A 79 1.26 4.10 4.90
N ILE A 80 0.59 3.10 5.46
CA ILE A 80 -0.60 3.29 6.29
C ILE A 80 -0.24 2.98 7.74
N GLY A 81 -0.46 3.93 8.64
CA GLY A 81 -0.17 3.72 10.07
C GLY A 81 -0.76 4.78 11.00
N PRO A 82 -0.87 4.46 12.30
CA PRO A 82 -1.24 5.43 13.32
C PRO A 82 -0.09 6.43 13.56
N LEU A 83 -0.44 7.70 13.76
CA LEU A 83 0.48 8.75 14.23
C LEU A 83 0.15 9.22 15.65
N SER A 84 -0.53 8.37 16.41
CA SER A 84 -0.72 8.59 17.84
C SER A 84 0.63 8.76 18.53
N PRO A 85 0.72 9.57 19.61
CA PRO A 85 2.00 9.89 20.25
C PRO A 85 2.90 8.69 20.56
N TRP A 86 2.31 7.55 20.96
CA TRP A 86 3.04 6.32 21.28
C TRP A 86 3.56 5.53 20.07
N CYS A 87 3.04 5.79 18.86
CA CYS A 87 3.51 5.15 17.62
C CYS A 87 4.49 6.04 16.82
N LYS A 88 4.69 7.30 17.24
CA LYS A 88 5.53 8.26 16.49
C LYS A 88 6.99 7.84 16.40
N SER A 89 7.54 7.24 17.46
CA SER A 89 8.94 6.78 17.47
C SER A 89 9.18 5.66 16.46
N GLU A 90 8.31 4.64 16.47
CA GLU A 90 8.37 3.52 15.53
C GLU A 90 8.24 4.01 14.09
N TYR A 91 7.38 5.00 13.86
CA TYR A 91 7.22 5.60 12.55
C TYR A 91 8.49 6.33 12.09
N TYR A 92 9.10 7.15 12.94
CA TYR A 92 10.34 7.86 12.60
C TYR A 92 11.48 6.88 12.33
N GLU A 93 11.59 5.83 13.13
CA GLU A 93 12.56 4.76 12.91
C GLU A 93 12.33 4.04 11.58
N PHE A 94 11.08 3.70 11.25
CA PHE A 94 10.73 3.13 9.95
C PHE A 94 11.16 4.02 8.79
N VAL A 95 10.85 5.32 8.85
CA VAL A 95 11.19 6.26 7.79
C VAL A 95 12.71 6.43 7.64
N GLU A 96 13.43 6.60 8.75
CA GLU A 96 14.89 6.73 8.73
C GLU A 96 15.58 5.46 8.20
N LEU A 97 15.24 4.29 8.75
CA LEU A 97 15.94 3.05 8.45
C LEU A 97 15.55 2.44 7.10
N LYS A 98 14.27 2.49 6.72
CA LYS A 98 13.75 1.76 5.56
C LYS A 98 13.50 2.64 4.34
N ILE A 99 13.14 3.91 4.55
CA ILE A 99 12.76 4.81 3.45
C ILE A 99 13.91 5.74 3.05
N LYS A 100 14.47 6.53 3.97
CA LYS A 100 15.46 7.57 3.62
C LYS A 100 16.75 7.01 3.03
N ASN A 101 17.21 5.86 3.53
CA ASN A 101 18.47 5.27 3.07
C ASN A 101 18.37 4.64 1.67
N ASN A 102 17.17 4.28 1.24
CA ASN A 102 16.99 3.39 0.09
C ASN A 102 16.03 3.96 -0.98
N THR A 103 15.28 5.01 -0.67
CA THR A 103 14.19 5.50 -1.54
C THR A 103 14.08 7.02 -1.46
N ARG A 104 13.64 7.64 -2.56
CA ARG A 104 13.32 9.07 -2.55
C ARG A 104 12.05 9.29 -1.73
N ILE A 105 12.20 9.90 -0.55
CA ILE A 105 11.12 10.09 0.41
C ILE A 105 9.92 10.88 -0.13
N ASN A 106 10.13 11.73 -1.14
CA ASN A 106 9.07 12.48 -1.80
C ASN A 106 8.14 11.61 -2.67
N GLN A 107 8.48 10.34 -2.89
CA GLN A 107 7.65 9.36 -3.60
C GLN A 107 6.83 8.47 -2.65
N VAL A 108 6.86 8.76 -1.35
CA VAL A 108 6.13 8.00 -0.33
C VAL A 108 4.99 8.85 0.21
N LEU A 109 3.76 8.37 0.01
CA LEU A 109 2.54 8.91 0.58
C LEU A 109 2.30 8.27 1.93
N TYR A 110 2.19 9.09 2.97
CA TYR A 110 1.86 8.58 4.29
C TYR A 110 0.39 8.84 4.62
N CYS A 111 -0.30 7.83 5.11
CA CYS A 111 -1.73 7.86 5.37
C CYS A 111 -2.02 7.44 6.82
N SER A 112 -2.75 8.26 7.56
CA SER A 112 -3.16 7.96 8.94
C SER A 112 -4.66 8.05 9.13
N ARG A 113 -5.20 7.20 10.00
CA ARG A 113 -6.59 7.34 10.49
C ARG A 113 -6.75 8.42 11.54
N THR A 114 -5.65 8.89 12.14
CA THR A 114 -5.69 9.95 13.16
C THR A 114 -5.83 11.30 12.47
N ILE A 115 -6.84 12.09 12.86
CA ILE A 115 -7.00 13.46 12.39
C ILE A 115 -5.85 14.28 12.98
N GLN A 116 -4.94 14.74 12.13
CA GLN A 116 -3.88 15.67 12.52
C GLN A 116 -4.33 17.10 12.30
N ASN A 117 -3.99 17.97 13.26
CA ASN A 117 -4.16 19.39 13.04
C ASN A 117 -3.07 19.93 12.09
N ARG A 118 -3.29 21.10 11.50
CA ARG A 118 -2.35 21.72 10.54
C ARG A 118 -0.93 21.88 11.09
N LYS A 119 -0.79 22.21 12.39
CA LYS A 119 0.53 22.42 13.02
C LYS A 119 1.31 21.10 13.11
N GLU A 120 0.63 20.01 13.44
CA GLU A 120 1.24 18.68 13.50
C GLU A 120 1.67 18.22 12.11
N ASN A 121 0.82 18.37 11.09
CA ASN A 121 1.20 18.05 9.71
C ASN A 121 2.42 18.85 9.25
N ASP A 122 2.47 20.16 9.55
CA ASP A 122 3.62 20.99 9.22
C ASP A 122 4.90 20.55 9.94
N SER A 123 4.80 20.14 11.21
CA SER A 123 5.97 19.62 11.96
C SER A 123 6.47 18.29 11.40
N HIS A 124 5.59 17.34 11.08
CA HIS A 124 5.99 16.05 10.53
C HIS A 124 6.60 16.21 9.15
N ARG A 125 6.01 17.05 8.30
CA ARG A 125 6.56 17.36 6.97
C ARG A 125 7.96 17.95 7.05
N ARG A 126 8.26 18.80 8.04
CA ARG A 126 9.61 19.34 8.25
C ARG A 126 10.61 18.27 8.69
N ILE A 127 10.20 17.36 9.56
CA ILE A 127 11.08 16.32 10.11
C ILE A 127 11.37 15.22 9.08
N LEU A 128 10.34 14.82 8.33
CA LEU A 128 10.37 13.63 7.50
C LEU A 128 10.44 13.93 6.01
N GLY A 129 10.07 15.13 5.57
CA GLY A 129 10.09 15.50 4.15
C GLY A 129 8.96 14.88 3.32
N CYS A 130 7.92 14.31 3.95
CA CYS A 130 6.75 13.76 3.27
C CYS A 130 5.44 14.40 3.77
N ASN A 131 4.41 14.32 2.93
CA ASN A 131 3.05 14.74 3.30
C ASN A 131 2.32 13.61 4.03
N ILE A 132 1.51 13.98 5.02
CA ILE A 132 0.61 13.08 5.73
C ILE A 132 -0.83 13.38 5.30
N TYR A 133 -1.54 12.34 4.91
CA TYR A 133 -2.94 12.39 4.54
C TYR A 133 -3.79 11.67 5.58
N THR A 134 -4.97 12.21 5.84
CA THR A 134 -5.96 11.51 6.66
C THR A 134 -6.77 10.58 5.78
N ILE A 135 -6.83 9.30 6.14
CA ILE A 135 -7.65 8.30 5.45
C ILE A 135 -9.12 8.55 5.81
N PRO A 136 -10.02 8.74 4.82
CA PRO A 136 -11.44 8.86 5.10
C PRO A 136 -11.99 7.56 5.69
N CYS A 137 -12.98 7.67 6.59
CA CYS A 137 -13.75 6.51 7.02
C CYS A 137 -14.72 6.15 5.91
N ILE A 138 -14.57 4.95 5.34
CA ILE A 138 -15.44 4.42 4.30
C ILE A 138 -16.22 3.25 4.92
N GLU A 139 -17.55 3.36 4.96
CA GLU A 139 -18.42 2.33 5.55
C GLU A 139 -18.40 1.03 4.72
N ASP A 140 -18.49 1.17 3.39
CA ASP A 140 -18.39 0.05 2.45
C ASP A 140 -17.47 0.43 1.27
N PRO A 141 -16.27 -0.18 1.17
CA PRO A 141 -15.32 0.13 0.11
C PRO A 141 -15.77 -0.31 -1.28
N PHE A 142 -16.83 -1.13 -1.39
CA PHE A 142 -17.42 -1.55 -2.67
C PHE A 142 -18.61 -0.67 -3.09
N LEU A 143 -19.07 0.25 -2.23
CA LEU A 143 -20.19 1.16 -2.50
C LEU A 143 -19.78 2.62 -2.30
N LEU A 144 -18.63 3.00 -2.86
CA LEU A 144 -18.11 4.37 -2.79
C LEU A 144 -19.11 5.38 -3.38
N LYS A 145 -19.38 6.44 -2.62
CA LYS A 145 -20.14 7.62 -3.04
C LYS A 145 -19.22 8.61 -3.73
N GLU A 146 -19.75 9.43 -4.64
CA GLU A 146 -19.01 10.45 -5.41
C GLU A 146 -18.12 11.35 -4.53
N GLN A 147 -18.62 11.74 -3.36
CA GLN A 147 -17.91 12.57 -2.38
C GLN A 147 -16.65 11.90 -1.82
N GLU A 148 -16.66 10.57 -1.71
CA GLU A 148 -15.51 9.79 -1.22
C GLU A 148 -14.43 9.69 -2.30
N PHE A 149 -14.81 9.64 -3.60
CA PHE A 149 -13.85 9.64 -4.70
C PHE A 149 -12.98 10.90 -4.71
N GLU A 150 -13.56 12.09 -4.53
CA GLU A 150 -12.79 13.33 -4.52
C GLU A 150 -11.71 13.33 -3.43
N THR A 151 -12.04 12.79 -2.26
CA THR A 151 -11.11 12.71 -1.13
C THR A 151 -10.00 11.72 -1.42
N LEU A 152 -10.33 10.54 -1.97
CA LEU A 152 -9.34 9.52 -2.34
C LEU A 152 -8.43 9.99 -3.47
N LEU A 153 -8.97 10.67 -4.48
CA LEU A 153 -8.19 11.20 -5.61
C LEU A 153 -7.14 12.23 -5.15
N LYS A 154 -7.46 13.07 -4.16
CA LYS A 154 -6.49 14.03 -3.58
C LYS A 154 -5.31 13.35 -2.89
N ILE A 155 -5.47 12.11 -2.42
CA ILE A 155 -4.38 11.34 -1.80
C ILE A 155 -3.45 10.77 -2.88
N LEU A 156 -3.99 10.47 -4.06
CA LEU A 156 -3.28 9.78 -5.15
C LEU A 156 -2.65 10.73 -6.19
N GLN A 157 -2.76 12.05 -6.01
CA GLN A 157 -2.18 13.10 -6.85
C GLN A 157 -0.80 13.55 -6.33
#